data_AF-A0A538ACY3-F1
#
_entry.id   AF-A0A538ACY3-F1
#
_cell.length_a   1.000
_cell.length_b   1.000
_cell.length_c   1.000
_cell.angle_alpha   90.00
_cell.angle_beta   90.00
_cell.angle_gamma   90.00
#
_symmetry.space_group_name_H-M   'P 1'
#
loop_
_entity.id
_entity.type
_entity.pdbx_description
1 polymer ?
#
loop_
_entity_poly.entity_id
_entity_poly.type
_entity_poly.pdbx_seq_one_letter_code
_entity_poly.pdbx_strand_id
1 'polypeptide(L)' 'MCNCDECEQWMQPYMDRVLTDSERAEAETHLNECAYCRKRYRFEEHVRQFVRQAVVEPMPLELKQKLADLRTPLV' A
#
# COMPACT_ATOMS: atom_id res chain seq x y z
N MET A 1 -13.67 -16.81 8.38
CA MET A 1 -13.59 -16.92 6.91
C MET A 1 -14.47 -15.80 6.37
N CYS A 2 -13.84 -14.70 5.98
CA CYS A 2 -14.58 -13.50 5.58
C CYS A 2 -15.31 -13.69 4.25
N ASN A 3 -16.45 -13.04 4.11
CA ASN A 3 -17.20 -13.00 2.86
C ASN A 3 -16.69 -11.87 1.93
N CYS A 4 -17.23 -11.77 0.71
CA CYS A 4 -16.81 -10.74 -0.24
C CYS A 4 -17.07 -9.30 0.24
N ASP A 5 -18.17 -9.08 0.97
CA ASP A 5 -18.56 -7.74 1.45
C ASP A 5 -17.63 -7.26 2.58
N GLU A 6 -17.26 -8.17 3.48
CA GLU A 6 -16.25 -7.94 4.52
C GLU A 6 -14.87 -7.72 3.90
N CYS A 7 -14.51 -8.51 2.88
CA CYS A 7 -13.24 -8.33 2.16
C CYS A 7 -13.17 -6.96 1.44
N GLU A 8 -14.30 -6.41 1.00
CA GLU A 8 -14.37 -5.07 0.42
C GLU A 8 -14.09 -3.98 1.47
N GLN A 9 -14.64 -4.11 2.67
CA GLN A 9 -14.39 -3.16 3.77
C GLN A 9 -12.94 -3.22 4.26
N TRP A 10 -12.34 -4.40 4.30
CA TRP A 10 -10.96 -4.61 4.72
C TRP A 10 -9.91 -4.26 3.66
N MET A 11 -10.32 -3.97 2.43
CA MET A 11 -9.41 -3.75 1.31
C MET A 11 -8.41 -2.62 1.58
N GLN A 12 -8.89 -1.45 2.01
CA GLN A 12 -8.02 -0.31 2.32
C GLN A 12 -7.12 -0.60 3.54
N PRO A 13 -7.64 -1.06 4.70
CA PRO A 13 -6.82 -1.45 5.84
C PRO A 13 -5.75 -2.52 5.54
N TYR A 14 -6.09 -3.49 4.70
CA TYR A 14 -5.17 -4.54 4.28
C TYR A 14 -4.00 -3.95 3.48
N MET A 15 -4.28 -3.06 2.54
CA MET A 15 -3.26 -2.37 1.74
C MET A 15 -2.41 -1.40 2.56
N ASP A 16 -3.01 -0.75 3.56
CA ASP A 16 -2.31 0.14 4.49
C ASP A 16 -1.51 -0.61 5.55
N ARG A 17 -1.62 -1.94 5.59
CA ARG A 17 -0.97 -2.83 6.56
C ARG A 17 -1.36 -2.54 8.01
N VAL A 18 -2.60 -2.09 8.23
CA VAL A 18 -3.12 -1.75 9.57
C VAL A 18 -4.07 -2.80 10.15
N LEU A 19 -4.36 -3.86 9.40
CA LEU A 19 -5.08 -5.03 9.93
C LEU A 19 -4.24 -5.76 10.98
N THR A 20 -4.93 -6.41 11.91
CA THR A 20 -4.33 -7.39 12.82
C THR A 20 -3.85 -8.62 12.05
N ASP A 21 -2.97 -9.41 12.65
CA ASP A 21 -2.44 -10.63 12.02
C ASP A 21 -3.54 -11.65 11.72
N SER A 22 -4.55 -11.77 12.59
CA SER A 22 -5.71 -12.64 12.37
C SER A 22 -6.55 -12.20 11.17
N GLU A 23 -6.86 -10.90 11.09
CA GLU A 23 -7.65 -10.34 9.98
C GLU A 23 -6.90 -10.45 8.65
N ARG A 24 -5.57 -10.22 8.68
CA ARG A 24 -4.72 -10.41 7.50
C ARG A 24 -4.78 -11.85 7.00
N ALA A 25 -4.62 -12.84 7.88
CA ALA A 25 -4.65 -14.25 7.49
C ALA A 25 -6.01 -14.65 6.90
N GLU A 26 -7.11 -14.13 7.45
CA GLU A 26 -8.45 -14.36 6.90
C GLU A 26 -8.63 -13.72 5.52
N ALA A 27 -8.19 -12.46 5.35
CA ALA A 27 -8.23 -11.77 4.06
C ALA A 27 -7.38 -12.47 3.00
N GLU A 28 -6.18 -12.93 3.34
CA GLU A 28 -5.30 -13.69 2.44
C GLU A 28 -5.94 -15.00 2.00
N THR A 29 -6.57 -15.72 2.92
CA THR A 29 -7.31 -16.94 2.61
C THR A 29 -8.40 -16.66 1.57
N HIS A 30 -9.22 -15.62 1.80
CA HIS A 30 -10.27 -15.23 0.86
C HIS A 30 -9.72 -14.78 -0.51
N LEU A 31 -8.65 -13.97 -0.54
CA LEU A 31 -8.03 -13.48 -1.77
C LEU A 31 -7.35 -14.59 -2.60
N ASN A 32 -7.04 -15.73 -1.98
CA ASN A 32 -6.52 -16.90 -2.68
C ASN A 32 -7.61 -17.72 -3.35
N GLU A 33 -8.82 -17.72 -2.79
CA GLU A 33 -9.96 -18.51 -3.29
C GLU A 33 -10.90 -17.71 -4.20
N CYS A 34 -11.01 -16.39 -3.99
CA CYS A 34 -11.93 -15.53 -4.71
C CYS A 34 -11.24 -14.70 -5.81
N ALA A 35 -11.41 -15.12 -7.06
CA ALA A 35 -10.85 -14.41 -8.22
C ALA A 35 -11.41 -12.98 -8.39
N TYR A 36 -12.66 -12.74 -7.98
CA TYR A 36 -13.31 -11.43 -8.07
C TYR A 36 -12.63 -10.42 -7.13
N CYS A 37 -12.50 -10.75 -5.85
CA CYS A 37 -11.84 -9.90 -4.86
C CYS A 37 -10.35 -9.71 -5.20
N ARG A 38 -9.67 -10.76 -5.67
CA ARG A 38 -8.27 -10.65 -6.13
C ARG A 38 -8.09 -9.66 -7.29
N LYS A 39 -9.03 -9.61 -8.24
CA LYS A 39 -8.99 -8.65 -9.36
C LYS A 39 -9.14 -7.21 -8.86
N ARG A 40 -10.04 -6.96 -7.91
CA ARG A 40 -10.25 -5.63 -7.30
C ARG A 40 -9.03 -5.18 -6.51
N TYR A 41 -8.41 -6.09 -5.76
CA TYR A 41 -7.17 -5.81 -5.04
C TYR A 41 -6.04 -5.33 -5.98
N ARG A 42 -5.81 -6.05 -7.09
CA ARG A 42 -4.81 -5.63 -8.10
C ARG A 42 -5.14 -4.29 -8.75
N PHE A 43 -6.43 -3.99 -8.94
CA PHE A 43 -6.86 -2.70 -9.46
C PHE A 43 -6.50 -1.57 -8.50
N GLU A 44 -6.81 -1.73 -7.21
CA GLU A 44 -6.45 -0.74 -6.19
C GLU A 44 -4.94 -0.54 -6.07
N GLU A 45 -4.13 -1.61 -6.17
CA GLU A 45 -2.66 -1.47 -6.20
C GLU A 45 -2.19 -0.56 -7.33
N HIS A 46 -2.74 -0.73 -8.54
CA HIS A 46 -2.42 0.14 -9.66
C HIS A 46 -2.89 1.58 -9.42
N VAL A 47 -4.10 1.78 -8.90
CA VAL A 47 -4.61 3.12 -8.58
C VAL A 47 -3.67 3.84 -7.60
N ARG A 48 -3.19 3.15 -6.55
CA ARG A 48 -2.24 3.75 -5.59
C ARG A 48 -0.93 4.17 -6.24
N GLN A 49 -0.44 3.48 -7.25
CA GLN A 49 0.75 3.90 -8.00
C GLN A 49 0.52 5.24 -8.71
N PHE A 50 -0.64 5.42 -9.33
CA PHE A 50 -1.01 6.68 -9.98
C PHE A 50 -1.25 7.82 -8.99
N VAL A 51 -1.99 7.55 -7.90
CA VAL A 51 -2.21 8.54 -6.83
C VAL A 51 -0.87 8.99 -6.29
N ARG A 52 0.06 8.07 -6.01
CA ARG A 52 1.40 8.40 -5.53
C ARG A 52 2.10 9.38 -6.47
N GLN A 53 2.07 9.16 -7.77
CA GLN A 53 2.69 10.05 -8.76
C GLN A 53 2.04 11.44 -8.78
N ALA A 54 0.71 11.50 -8.67
CA ALA A 54 -0.04 12.75 -8.70
C ALA A 54 0.16 13.62 -7.45
N VAL A 55 0.40 12.99 -6.29
CA VAL A 55 0.55 13.70 -5.00
C VAL A 55 2.01 13.91 -4.57
N VAL A 56 3.00 13.58 -5.42
CA VAL A 56 4.41 13.85 -5.10
C VAL A 56 4.66 15.36 -5.08
N GLU A 57 4.91 15.90 -3.90
CA GLU A 57 5.47 17.24 -3.76
C GLU A 57 7.00 17.18 -3.96
N PRO A 58 7.57 17.96 -4.90
CA PRO A 58 9.01 17.98 -5.12
C PRO A 58 9.72 18.58 -3.90
N MET A 59 10.74 17.89 -3.39
CA MET A 59 11.55 18.40 -2.28
C MET A 59 12.20 19.74 -2.65
N PRO A 60 12.02 20.80 -1.82
CA PRO A 60 12.71 22.09 -1.97
C PRO A 60 14.23 21.95 -2.07
N LEU A 61 14.87 22.85 -2.82
CA LEU A 61 16.32 22.82 -3.05
C LEU A 61 17.13 22.87 -1.75
N GLU A 62 16.71 23.67 -0.78
CA GLU A 62 17.39 23.82 0.52
C GLU A 62 17.43 22.49 1.30
N LEU A 63 16.35 21.71 1.26
CA LEU A 63 16.29 20.41 1.92
C LEU A 63 17.16 19.39 1.18
N LYS A 64 17.20 19.44 -0.15
CA LYS A 64 18.10 18.58 -0.94
C LYS A 64 19.57 18.85 -0.62
N GLN A 65 19.94 20.11 -0.43
CA GLN A 65 21.31 20.51 -0.04
C GLN A 65 21.67 19.97 1.34
N LYS A 66 20.83 20.22 2.35
CA LYS A 66 21.04 19.67 3.71
C LYS A 66 21.16 18.14 3.72
N LEU A 67 20.36 17.46 2.89
CA LEU A 67 20.39 16.01 2.79
C LEU A 67 21.66 15.51 2.09
N ALA A 68 22.21 16.27 1.12
CA ALA A 68 23.50 15.98 0.51
C ALA A 68 24.65 16.16 1.50
N ASP A 69 24.63 17.22 2.31
CA ASP A 69 25.65 17.50 3.33
C ASP A 69 25.72 16.42 4.42
N LEU A 70 24.59 15.77 4.72
CA LEU A 70 24.50 14.66 5.68
C LEU A 70 24.97 13.31 5.11
N ARG A 71 25.19 13.18 3.80
CA ARG A 71 25.69 11.93 3.22
C ARG A 71 27.18 11.81 3.55
N THR A 72 27.50 11.02 4.58
CA THR A 72 28.86 10.55 4.82
C THR A 72 29.33 9.77 3.59
N PRO A 73 30.55 10.01 3.06
CA PRO A 73 31.07 9.16 1.99
C PRO A 73 31.10 7.71 2.48
N LEU A 74 30.48 6.82 1.72
CA LEU A 74 30.64 5.38 1.91
C LEU A 74 32.13 5.10 1.64
N VAL A 75 32.89 4.88 2.71
CA VAL A 75 34.29 4.43 2.68
C VAL A 75 34.32 2.99 2.18
#